data_AF-M5WB95-F1
#
_entry.id   AF-M5WB95-F1
#
_cell.length_a   1.000
_cell.length_b   1.000
_cell.length_c   1.000
_cell.angle_alpha   90.00
_cell.angle_beta   90.00
_cell.angle_gamma   90.00
#
_symmetry.space_group_name_H-M   'P 1'
#
loop_
_entity.id
_entity.type
_entity.pdbx_description
1 polymer ?
#
loop_
_entity_poly.entity_id
_entity_poly.type
_entity_poly.pdbx_seq_one_letter_code
_entity_poly.pdbx_strand_id
1 'polypeptide(L)'
;MIRKMSTAQPLKKLVSCVILDLDGTLLNTDGIVSDVLRVYLGKYGKQWDGREIKKIVGKTPLEAASAVVEDYELSCTTSELLSEIAPMFSNQWCNIKALPGANRLIKHLSGHRVPMALASNSPRENIETKISYHQGWKESFSVIIGGDEVRLGKPSPEIFLEVAKRLNVDPSSCLVIEDSLPGVTAGRAAGMEVVAVPSIPKQPHLYTLADEVINSLLDLRPEKWGLPPFQDWIKDTLPLEPWHIGGPVVKGFGRGSKVLGIPTANLSTEGYGSLLSEHPSGVYFGWAGLSKRGVFKMVMSIGWNPYFNNTEKTIEPWLLHNFDEDFYGEELRLIIVGYIRPEANFSSLQSLIEKIHHDRKVAEEALDLPLFSKYKDDPYLKSST
;
A
#
# COMPACT_ATOMS: atom_id res chain seq x y z
N MET A 1 41.45 4.25 -32.23
CA MET A 1 40.25 3.52 -31.73
C MET A 1 39.24 4.55 -31.23
N ILE A 2 38.09 4.60 -31.90
CA ILE A 2 37.02 5.57 -31.65
C ILE A 2 36.31 5.18 -30.34
N ARG A 3 36.28 6.10 -29.35
CA ARG A 3 35.45 5.95 -28.14
C ARG A 3 33.99 5.90 -28.56
N LYS A 4 33.33 4.74 -28.40
CA LYS A 4 31.87 4.65 -28.46
C LYS A 4 31.30 5.58 -27.40
N MET A 5 30.65 6.66 -27.84
CA MET A 5 29.80 7.46 -26.98
C MET A 5 28.67 6.56 -26.47
N SER A 6 28.46 6.57 -25.15
CA SER A 6 27.30 5.99 -24.50
C SER A 6 26.03 6.53 -25.18
N THR A 7 25.21 5.64 -25.70
CA THR A 7 23.88 5.98 -26.23
C THR A 7 23.07 6.60 -25.10
N ALA A 8 22.67 7.86 -25.26
CA ALA A 8 21.73 8.52 -24.36
C ALA A 8 20.49 7.62 -24.20
N GLN A 9 20.09 7.37 -22.95
CA GLN A 9 18.80 6.73 -22.68
C GLN A 9 17.72 7.57 -23.37
N PRO A 10 16.78 6.94 -24.10
CA PRO A 10 15.69 7.67 -24.72
C PRO A 10 14.97 8.47 -23.63
N LEU A 11 14.73 9.77 -23.89
CA LEU A 11 13.86 10.60 -23.06
C LEU A 11 12.56 9.83 -22.86
N LYS A 12 12.29 9.43 -21.61
CA LYS A 12 11.04 8.80 -21.23
C LYS A 12 9.91 9.74 -21.67
N LYS A 13 8.89 9.22 -22.36
CA LYS A 13 7.75 10.05 -22.82
C LYS A 13 7.17 10.76 -21.60
N LEU A 14 6.93 12.05 -21.73
CA LEU A 14 6.34 12.85 -20.64
C LEU A 14 4.86 12.51 -20.56
N VAL A 15 4.43 12.02 -19.40
CA VAL A 15 3.02 11.77 -19.12
C VAL A 15 2.31 13.11 -18.92
N SER A 16 1.13 13.26 -19.52
CA SER A 16 0.26 14.43 -19.37
C SER A 16 -1.02 14.14 -18.57
N CYS A 17 -1.29 12.88 -18.25
CA CYS A 17 -2.53 12.43 -17.62
C CYS A 17 -2.26 11.24 -16.68
N VAL A 18 -2.92 11.19 -15.51
CA VAL A 18 -2.85 10.03 -14.61
C VAL A 18 -4.22 9.37 -14.52
N ILE A 19 -4.29 8.08 -14.79
CA ILE A 19 -5.50 7.26 -14.65
C ILE A 19 -5.31 6.33 -13.46
N LEU A 20 -6.16 6.47 -12.45
CA LEU A 20 -6.10 5.71 -11.21
C LEU A 20 -7.16 4.62 -11.23
N ASP A 21 -6.78 3.38 -10.94
CA ASP A 21 -7.75 2.41 -10.45
C ASP A 21 -8.24 2.77 -9.04
N LEU A 22 -9.33 2.15 -8.59
CA LEU A 22 -9.97 2.44 -7.31
C LEU A 22 -9.74 1.33 -6.28
N ASP A 23 -10.21 0.12 -6.58
CA ASP A 23 -10.42 -0.96 -5.62
C ASP A 23 -9.13 -1.77 -5.45
N GLY A 24 -8.42 -1.59 -4.34
CA GLY A 24 -7.08 -2.16 -4.13
C GLY A 24 -5.93 -1.21 -4.50
N THR A 25 -6.22 -0.14 -5.25
CA THR A 25 -5.24 0.90 -5.61
C THR A 25 -5.36 2.17 -4.75
N LEU A 26 -6.54 2.78 -4.72
CA LEU A 26 -6.81 3.98 -3.92
C LEU A 26 -7.53 3.64 -2.60
N LEU A 27 -8.36 2.61 -2.60
CA LEU A 27 -9.19 2.19 -1.48
C LEU A 27 -8.85 0.78 -1.02
N ASN A 28 -8.82 0.57 0.29
CA ASN A 28 -8.60 -0.75 0.89
C ASN A 28 -9.91 -1.56 0.90
N THR A 29 -10.25 -2.16 -0.23
CA THR A 29 -11.49 -2.95 -0.39
C THR A 29 -11.35 -4.41 0.02
N ASP A 30 -10.15 -4.95 0.08
CA ASP A 30 -9.89 -6.37 0.40
C ASP A 30 -10.38 -6.76 1.80
N GLY A 31 -10.29 -5.84 2.76
CA GLY A 31 -10.84 -6.03 4.10
C GLY A 31 -12.35 -6.28 4.07
N ILE A 32 -13.08 -5.43 3.33
CA ILE A 32 -14.54 -5.56 3.20
C ILE A 32 -14.93 -6.84 2.47
N VAL A 33 -14.20 -7.21 1.41
CA VAL A 33 -14.42 -8.49 0.70
C VAL A 33 -14.31 -9.66 1.65
N SER A 34 -13.26 -9.68 2.48
CA SER A 34 -13.04 -10.74 3.46
C SER A 34 -14.15 -10.81 4.50
N ASP A 35 -14.63 -9.67 5.00
CA ASP A 35 -15.69 -9.61 6.00
C ASP A 35 -17.05 -10.06 5.45
N VAL A 36 -17.42 -9.59 4.25
CA VAL A 36 -18.68 -9.95 3.59
C VAL A 36 -18.69 -11.44 3.22
N LEU A 37 -17.62 -11.94 2.59
CA LEU A 37 -17.56 -13.33 2.15
C LEU A 37 -17.50 -14.30 3.33
N ARG A 38 -16.81 -13.95 4.43
CA ARG A 38 -16.80 -14.77 5.66
C ARG A 38 -18.22 -14.97 6.20
N VAL A 39 -19.02 -13.90 6.27
CA VAL A 39 -20.40 -13.98 6.77
C VAL A 39 -21.29 -14.76 5.80
N TYR A 40 -21.17 -14.49 4.50
CA TYR A 40 -22.00 -15.12 3.49
C TYR A 40 -21.73 -16.63 3.37
N LEU A 41 -20.45 -17.03 3.27
CA LEU A 41 -20.05 -18.43 3.15
C LEU A 41 -20.41 -19.25 4.39
N GLY A 42 -20.49 -18.61 5.57
CA GLY A 42 -20.96 -19.24 6.79
C GLY A 42 -22.38 -19.81 6.67
N LYS A 43 -23.26 -19.21 5.85
CA LYS A 43 -24.61 -19.75 5.56
C LYS A 43 -24.57 -21.15 4.92
N TYR A 44 -23.48 -21.45 4.20
CA TYR A 44 -23.28 -22.71 3.49
C TYR A 44 -22.35 -23.67 4.25
N GLY A 45 -21.99 -23.35 5.49
CA GLY A 45 -21.01 -24.14 6.26
C GLY A 45 -19.59 -24.07 5.68
N LYS A 46 -19.30 -23.08 4.84
CA LYS A 46 -17.99 -22.85 4.21
C LYS A 46 -17.25 -21.73 4.96
N GLN A 47 -15.92 -21.74 4.91
CA GLN A 47 -15.08 -20.73 5.56
C GLN A 47 -14.28 -19.97 4.50
N TRP A 48 -14.37 -18.63 4.50
CA TRP A 48 -13.49 -17.80 3.70
C TRP A 48 -12.04 -18.01 4.16
N ASP A 49 -11.19 -18.49 3.25
CA ASP A 49 -9.78 -18.81 3.54
C ASP A 49 -8.78 -17.90 2.82
N GLY A 50 -9.27 -16.96 2.00
CA GLY A 50 -8.47 -15.99 1.27
C GLY A 50 -7.51 -16.56 0.22
N ARG A 51 -7.40 -17.89 0.05
CA ARG A 51 -6.43 -18.52 -0.86
C ARG A 51 -6.65 -18.12 -2.31
N GLU A 52 -7.92 -17.90 -2.65
CA GLU A 52 -8.38 -17.59 -3.99
C GLU A 52 -8.68 -16.10 -4.22
N ILE A 53 -8.24 -15.21 -3.32
CA ILE A 53 -8.45 -13.75 -3.49
C ILE A 53 -7.90 -13.25 -4.84
N LYS A 54 -6.83 -13.88 -5.35
CA LYS A 54 -6.24 -13.62 -6.68
C LYS A 54 -7.21 -13.85 -7.84
N LYS A 55 -8.19 -14.75 -7.68
CA LYS A 55 -9.21 -15.02 -8.70
C LYS A 55 -10.34 -13.98 -8.68
N ILE A 56 -10.35 -13.07 -7.71
CA ILE A 56 -11.40 -12.06 -7.54
C ILE A 56 -10.85 -10.65 -7.82
N VAL A 57 -9.62 -10.36 -7.39
CA VAL A 57 -8.99 -9.03 -7.52
C VAL A 57 -8.97 -8.54 -8.98
N GLY A 58 -9.40 -7.30 -9.17
CA GLY A 58 -9.44 -6.61 -10.47
C GLY A 58 -10.53 -7.09 -11.44
N LYS A 59 -11.36 -8.07 -11.08
CA LYS A 59 -12.46 -8.57 -11.93
C LYS A 59 -13.73 -7.73 -11.80
N THR A 60 -14.66 -7.89 -12.74
CA THR A 60 -16.00 -7.35 -12.60
C THR A 60 -16.77 -8.05 -11.45
N PRO A 61 -17.78 -7.41 -10.84
CA PRO A 61 -18.57 -8.05 -9.78
C PRO A 61 -19.20 -9.39 -10.20
N LEU A 62 -19.61 -9.53 -11.46
CA LEU A 62 -20.20 -10.76 -11.98
C LEU A 62 -19.16 -11.89 -12.07
N GLU A 63 -17.98 -11.61 -12.62
CA GLU A 63 -16.89 -12.60 -12.71
C GLU A 63 -16.37 -12.99 -11.32
N ALA A 64 -16.28 -12.02 -10.40
CA ALA A 64 -15.94 -12.25 -9.01
C ALA A 64 -16.95 -13.18 -8.32
N ALA A 65 -18.24 -12.89 -8.44
CA ALA A 65 -19.31 -13.73 -7.92
C ALA A 65 -19.27 -15.15 -8.52
N SER A 66 -19.01 -15.25 -9.83
CA SER A 66 -18.89 -16.55 -10.51
C SER A 66 -17.74 -17.39 -9.95
N ALA A 67 -16.58 -16.77 -9.74
CA ALA A 67 -15.43 -17.44 -9.14
C ALA A 67 -15.73 -17.95 -7.73
N VAL A 68 -16.42 -17.15 -6.90
CA VAL A 68 -16.81 -17.56 -5.54
C VAL A 68 -17.77 -18.74 -5.54
N VAL A 69 -18.78 -18.73 -6.42
CA VAL A 69 -19.74 -19.85 -6.54
C VAL A 69 -19.04 -21.14 -6.94
N GLU A 70 -18.15 -21.07 -7.94
CA GLU A 70 -17.39 -22.22 -8.43
C GLU A 70 -16.41 -22.74 -7.36
N ASP A 71 -15.57 -21.87 -6.80
CA ASP A 71 -14.49 -22.27 -5.88
C ASP A 71 -15.01 -22.86 -4.57
N TYR A 72 -16.16 -22.38 -4.08
CA TYR A 72 -16.75 -22.87 -2.84
C TYR A 72 -17.85 -23.92 -3.06
N GLU A 73 -18.13 -24.28 -4.32
CA GLU A 73 -19.18 -25.22 -4.73
C GLU A 73 -20.53 -24.84 -4.11
N LEU A 74 -20.91 -23.57 -4.25
CA LEU A 74 -22.15 -23.06 -3.67
C LEU A 74 -23.36 -23.56 -4.47
N SER A 75 -24.47 -23.83 -3.77
CA SER A 75 -25.70 -24.30 -4.40
C SER A 75 -26.54 -23.19 -5.05
N CYS A 76 -26.22 -21.92 -4.81
CA CYS A 76 -26.87 -20.79 -5.44
C CYS A 76 -26.24 -20.46 -6.80
N THR A 77 -26.99 -19.74 -7.62
CA THR A 77 -26.49 -19.19 -8.89
C THR A 77 -25.63 -17.94 -8.65
N THR A 78 -24.79 -17.58 -9.61
CA THR A 78 -24.00 -16.34 -9.59
C THR A 78 -24.87 -15.09 -9.39
N SER A 79 -26.05 -15.05 -10.02
CA SER A 79 -26.97 -13.91 -9.91
C SER A 79 -27.59 -13.81 -8.52
N GLU A 80 -27.93 -14.94 -7.89
CA GLU A 80 -28.46 -14.96 -6.52
C GLU A 80 -27.38 -14.49 -5.53
N LEU A 81 -26.16 -15.03 -5.65
CA LEU A 81 -25.02 -14.60 -4.83
C LEU A 81 -24.79 -13.09 -4.95
N LEU A 82 -24.72 -12.56 -6.18
CA LEU A 82 -24.49 -11.14 -6.43
C LEU A 82 -25.59 -10.27 -5.81
N SER A 83 -26.86 -10.67 -5.97
CA SER A 83 -28.02 -9.97 -5.39
C SER A 83 -27.98 -9.93 -3.86
N GLU A 84 -27.55 -11.03 -3.22
CA GLU A 84 -27.47 -11.11 -1.76
C GLU A 84 -26.28 -10.35 -1.16
N ILE A 85 -25.11 -10.39 -1.81
CA ILE A 85 -23.90 -9.75 -1.26
C ILE A 85 -23.81 -8.26 -1.58
N ALA A 86 -24.44 -7.79 -2.67
CA ALA A 86 -24.44 -6.38 -3.06
C ALA A 86 -24.83 -5.43 -1.90
N PRO A 87 -25.96 -5.63 -1.18
CA PRO A 87 -26.30 -4.77 -0.04
C PRO A 87 -25.32 -4.93 1.13
N MET A 88 -24.74 -6.11 1.33
CA MET A 88 -23.73 -6.33 2.37
C MET A 88 -22.47 -5.50 2.09
N PHE A 89 -22.06 -5.40 0.83
CA PHE A 89 -20.96 -4.54 0.41
C PHE A 89 -21.29 -3.06 0.53
N SER A 90 -22.44 -2.62 0.02
CA SER A 90 -22.80 -1.19 0.04
C SER A 90 -22.90 -0.62 1.45
N ASN A 91 -23.38 -1.43 2.40
CA ASN A 91 -23.44 -1.05 3.83
C ASN A 91 -22.07 -0.81 4.47
N GLN A 92 -20.99 -1.28 3.84
CA GLN A 92 -19.62 -1.14 4.33
C GLN A 92 -18.81 -0.07 3.61
N TRP A 93 -19.34 0.56 2.55
CA TRP A 93 -18.56 1.52 1.75
C TRP A 93 -18.11 2.75 2.55
N CYS A 94 -18.90 3.19 3.53
CA CYS A 94 -18.52 4.29 4.42
C CYS A 94 -17.34 3.96 5.35
N ASN A 95 -17.02 2.68 5.55
CA ASN A 95 -15.93 2.21 6.39
C ASN A 95 -14.64 1.98 5.59
N ILE A 96 -14.68 2.10 4.26
CA ILE A 96 -13.51 1.87 3.41
C ILE A 96 -12.52 3.01 3.62
N LYS A 97 -11.28 2.65 3.98
CA LYS A 97 -10.19 3.60 4.15
C LYS A 97 -9.43 3.80 2.85
N ALA A 98 -8.92 5.02 2.66
CA ALA A 98 -7.95 5.29 1.61
C ALA A 98 -6.64 4.54 1.90
N LEU A 99 -6.02 3.98 0.85
CA LEU A 99 -4.73 3.33 0.96
C LEU A 99 -3.61 4.35 1.23
N PRO A 100 -2.52 3.94 1.92
CA PRO A 100 -1.41 4.83 2.24
C PRO A 100 -0.82 5.49 1.00
N GLY A 101 -0.84 6.83 0.98
CA GLY A 101 -0.39 7.65 -0.14
C GLY A 101 -1.47 8.10 -1.13
N ALA A 102 -2.69 7.53 -1.09
CA ALA A 102 -3.78 7.89 -2.01
C ALA A 102 -4.19 9.36 -1.90
N ASN A 103 -4.56 9.81 -0.69
CA ASN A 103 -4.93 11.21 -0.43
C ASN A 103 -3.79 12.18 -0.79
N ARG A 104 -2.54 11.79 -0.48
CA ARG A 104 -1.34 12.56 -0.79
C ARG A 104 -1.16 12.72 -2.31
N LEU A 105 -1.33 11.64 -3.07
CA LEU A 105 -1.24 11.63 -4.52
C LEU A 105 -2.31 12.52 -5.17
N ILE A 106 -3.58 12.32 -4.81
CA ILE A 106 -4.71 13.08 -5.36
C ILE A 106 -4.53 14.57 -5.09
N LYS A 107 -4.23 14.95 -3.84
CA LYS A 107 -3.98 16.34 -3.45
C LYS A 107 -2.82 16.95 -4.23
N HIS A 108 -1.73 16.19 -4.40
CA HIS A 108 -0.53 16.65 -5.10
C HIS A 108 -0.79 16.92 -6.59
N LEU A 109 -1.42 15.96 -7.28
CA LEU A 109 -1.74 16.09 -8.71
C LEU A 109 -2.75 17.21 -8.96
N SER A 110 -3.80 17.30 -8.13
CA SER A 110 -4.80 18.38 -8.19
C SER A 110 -4.15 19.76 -7.97
N GLY A 111 -3.28 19.89 -6.96
CA GLY A 111 -2.55 21.13 -6.68
C GLY A 111 -1.64 21.60 -7.82
N HIS A 112 -1.14 20.66 -8.64
CA HIS A 112 -0.33 20.95 -9.83
C HIS A 112 -1.14 20.99 -11.14
N ARG A 113 -2.48 20.87 -11.06
CA ARG A 113 -3.39 20.84 -12.22
C ARG A 113 -3.04 19.73 -13.22
N VAL A 114 -2.52 18.60 -12.72
CA VAL A 114 -2.34 17.40 -13.55
C VAL A 114 -3.73 16.76 -13.75
N PRO A 115 -4.19 16.56 -14.99
CA PRO A 115 -5.44 15.85 -15.26
C PRO A 115 -5.43 14.45 -14.65
N MET A 116 -6.47 14.15 -13.88
CA MET A 116 -6.68 12.84 -13.28
C MET A 116 -7.98 12.23 -13.77
N ALA A 117 -7.96 10.92 -13.98
CA ALA A 117 -9.15 10.12 -14.21
C ALA A 117 -9.19 8.89 -13.29
N LEU A 118 -10.38 8.35 -13.11
CA LEU A 118 -10.62 7.11 -12.37
C LEU A 118 -11.24 6.07 -13.31
N ALA A 119 -10.71 4.87 -13.36
CA ALA A 119 -11.26 3.77 -14.15
C ALA A 119 -11.28 2.48 -13.31
N SER A 120 -12.46 1.89 -13.09
CA SER A 120 -12.61 0.65 -12.32
C SER A 120 -13.60 -0.30 -13.00
N ASN A 121 -13.41 -1.61 -12.80
CA ASN A 121 -14.37 -2.64 -13.23
C ASN A 121 -15.67 -2.63 -12.39
N SER A 122 -15.71 -1.87 -11.29
CA SER A 122 -16.95 -1.58 -10.55
C SER A 122 -17.94 -0.76 -11.40
N PRO A 123 -19.25 -0.90 -11.19
CA PRO A 123 -20.25 0.00 -11.77
C PRO A 123 -20.03 1.47 -11.37
N ARG A 124 -20.38 2.40 -12.25
CA ARG A 124 -20.19 3.84 -12.04
C ARG A 124 -20.83 4.34 -10.74
N GLU A 125 -22.05 3.91 -10.44
CA GLU A 125 -22.75 4.30 -9.21
C GLU A 125 -22.00 3.84 -7.95
N ASN A 126 -21.45 2.63 -7.96
CA ASN A 126 -20.65 2.10 -6.86
C ASN A 126 -19.36 2.91 -6.67
N ILE A 127 -18.69 3.27 -7.77
CA ILE A 127 -17.50 4.12 -7.74
C ILE A 127 -17.82 5.46 -7.09
N GLU A 128 -18.86 6.16 -7.57
CA GLU A 128 -19.22 7.48 -7.05
C GLU A 128 -19.61 7.44 -5.57
N THR A 129 -20.32 6.39 -5.16
CA THR A 129 -20.73 6.24 -3.76
C THR A 129 -19.50 6.00 -2.86
N LYS A 130 -18.60 5.09 -3.25
CA LYS A 130 -17.34 4.85 -2.52
C LYS A 130 -16.54 6.15 -2.34
N ILE A 131 -16.28 6.89 -3.43
CA ILE A 131 -15.47 8.12 -3.36
C ILE A 131 -16.18 9.28 -2.65
N SER A 132 -17.52 9.24 -2.52
CA SER A 132 -18.28 10.30 -1.83
C SER A 132 -17.96 10.39 -0.32
N TYR A 133 -17.48 9.31 0.28
CA TYR A 133 -17.02 9.29 1.68
C TYR A 133 -15.61 9.88 1.85
N HIS A 134 -14.93 10.24 0.76
CA HIS A 134 -13.58 10.80 0.78
C HIS A 134 -13.60 12.25 0.28
N GLN A 135 -13.42 13.18 1.22
CA GLN A 135 -13.54 14.61 0.96
C GLN A 135 -12.64 15.07 -0.20
N GLY A 136 -13.25 15.70 -1.22
CA GLY A 136 -12.57 16.29 -2.36
C GLY A 136 -12.19 15.31 -3.48
N TRP A 137 -12.48 14.01 -3.33
CA TRP A 137 -12.11 13.01 -4.35
C TRP A 137 -12.94 13.18 -5.62
N LYS A 138 -14.27 13.28 -5.52
CA LYS A 138 -15.14 13.38 -6.70
C LYS A 138 -14.77 14.56 -7.60
N GLU A 139 -14.44 15.69 -6.99
CA GLU A 139 -14.07 16.94 -7.69
C GLU A 139 -12.66 16.90 -8.28
N SER A 140 -11.82 15.96 -7.82
CA SER A 140 -10.44 15.83 -8.30
C SER A 140 -10.34 15.10 -9.65
N PHE A 141 -11.34 14.30 -10.02
CA PHE A 141 -11.33 13.52 -11.25
C PHE A 141 -12.05 14.24 -12.39
N SER A 142 -11.34 14.49 -13.49
CA SER A 142 -11.90 15.07 -14.72
C SER A 142 -12.80 14.07 -15.46
N VAL A 143 -12.45 12.79 -15.39
CA VAL A 143 -13.21 11.67 -15.96
C VAL A 143 -13.24 10.54 -14.94
N ILE A 144 -14.40 9.95 -14.77
CA ILE A 144 -14.56 8.69 -14.05
C ILE A 144 -15.21 7.74 -15.06
N ILE A 145 -14.85 6.45 -15.07
CA ILE A 145 -15.45 5.41 -15.92
C ILE A 145 -15.67 4.15 -15.08
N GLY A 146 -16.92 3.66 -15.08
CA GLY A 146 -17.26 2.34 -14.55
C GLY A 146 -17.18 1.23 -15.59
N GLY A 147 -17.08 -0.01 -15.13
CA GLY A 147 -17.04 -1.21 -15.99
C GLY A 147 -18.34 -1.42 -16.78
N ASP A 148 -19.44 -0.84 -16.31
CA ASP A 148 -20.76 -0.80 -16.96
C ASP A 148 -20.85 0.23 -18.11
N GLU A 149 -19.86 1.11 -18.27
CA GLU A 149 -19.79 2.09 -19.35
C GLU A 149 -18.98 1.58 -20.57
N VAL A 150 -18.48 0.34 -20.52
CA VAL A 150 -17.74 -0.31 -21.61
C VAL A 150 -18.30 -1.70 -21.92
N ARG A 151 -18.00 -2.21 -23.12
CA ARG A 151 -18.49 -3.52 -23.54
C ARG A 151 -17.71 -4.64 -22.86
N LEU A 152 -16.39 -4.48 -22.73
CA LEU A 152 -15.52 -5.41 -22.03
C LEU A 152 -14.67 -4.66 -21.00
N GLY A 153 -14.78 -5.05 -19.73
CA GLY A 153 -13.92 -4.55 -18.65
C GLY A 153 -12.47 -5.06 -18.74
N LYS A 154 -11.62 -4.64 -17.79
CA LYS A 154 -10.23 -5.09 -17.66
C LYS A 154 -10.21 -6.64 -17.61
N PRO A 155 -9.38 -7.35 -18.39
CA PRO A 155 -8.14 -6.91 -19.05
C PRO A 155 -8.28 -6.29 -20.45
N SER A 156 -9.49 -6.06 -20.94
CA SER A 156 -9.69 -5.30 -22.17
C SER A 156 -9.18 -3.85 -22.00
N PRO A 157 -8.53 -3.26 -23.02
CA PRO A 157 -8.08 -1.87 -22.96
C PRO A 157 -9.22 -0.84 -23.07
N GLU A 158 -10.46 -1.28 -23.37
CA GLU A 158 -11.60 -0.40 -23.67
C GLU A 158 -11.82 0.68 -22.61
N ILE A 159 -11.73 0.34 -21.32
CA ILE A 159 -11.95 1.30 -20.23
C ILE A 159 -10.93 2.44 -20.22
N PHE A 160 -9.66 2.13 -20.45
CA PHE A 160 -8.59 3.12 -20.49
C PHE A 160 -8.61 3.94 -21.78
N LEU A 161 -8.93 3.31 -22.92
CA LEU A 161 -9.09 4.02 -24.19
C LEU A 161 -10.28 4.99 -24.14
N GLU A 162 -11.37 4.62 -23.48
CA GLU A 162 -12.52 5.53 -23.27
C GLU A 162 -12.15 6.70 -22.37
N VAL A 163 -11.34 6.50 -21.32
CA VAL A 163 -10.78 7.62 -20.52
C VAL A 163 -9.97 8.56 -21.40
N ALA A 164 -9.01 8.03 -22.18
CA ALA A 164 -8.15 8.85 -23.03
C ALA A 164 -8.96 9.66 -24.05
N LYS A 165 -9.99 9.05 -24.64
CA LYS A 165 -10.94 9.71 -25.54
C LYS A 165 -11.72 10.83 -24.86
N ARG A 166 -12.28 10.61 -23.66
CA ARG A 166 -13.04 11.64 -22.92
C ARG A 166 -12.14 12.79 -22.44
N LEU A 167 -10.89 12.51 -22.12
CA LEU A 167 -9.88 13.53 -21.79
C LEU A 167 -9.26 14.20 -23.03
N ASN A 168 -9.51 13.68 -24.24
CA ASN A 168 -8.88 14.12 -25.49
C ASN A 168 -7.34 14.12 -25.41
N VAL A 169 -6.76 13.01 -24.92
CA VAL A 169 -5.32 12.79 -24.79
C VAL A 169 -4.88 11.55 -25.56
N ASP A 170 -3.63 11.52 -26.01
CA ASP A 170 -3.04 10.32 -26.61
C ASP A 170 -2.79 9.27 -25.52
N PRO A 171 -3.19 7.99 -25.72
CA PRO A 171 -2.96 6.94 -24.73
C PRO A 171 -1.50 6.80 -24.29
N SER A 172 -0.55 7.01 -25.20
CA SER A 172 0.89 6.93 -24.87
C SER A 172 1.41 8.10 -24.04
N SER A 173 0.55 9.07 -23.72
CA SER A 173 0.82 10.19 -22.79
C SER A 173 0.11 10.01 -21.44
N CYS A 174 -0.47 8.84 -21.17
CA CYS A 174 -1.12 8.54 -19.90
C CYS A 174 -0.33 7.53 -19.07
N LEU A 175 -0.37 7.73 -17.76
CA LEU A 175 0.13 6.82 -16.74
C LEU A 175 -1.04 6.18 -16.02
N VAL A 176 -1.15 4.86 -16.10
CA VAL A 176 -2.08 4.07 -15.31
C VAL A 176 -1.40 3.66 -14.01
N ILE A 177 -2.09 3.81 -12.88
CA ILE A 177 -1.68 3.24 -11.59
C ILE A 177 -2.72 2.19 -11.18
N GLU A 178 -2.25 0.96 -10.96
CA GLU A 178 -3.10 -0.23 -10.87
C GLU A 178 -2.54 -1.26 -9.89
N ASP A 179 -3.39 -1.99 -9.18
CA ASP A 179 -2.98 -3.03 -8.24
C ASP A 179 -3.13 -4.45 -8.79
N SER A 180 -3.83 -4.63 -9.91
CA SER A 180 -4.31 -5.92 -10.38
C SER A 180 -3.69 -6.35 -11.72
N LEU A 181 -3.49 -7.66 -11.92
CA LEU A 181 -3.00 -8.18 -13.22
C LEU A 181 -3.95 -7.86 -14.40
N PRO A 182 -5.29 -7.97 -14.26
CA PRO A 182 -6.20 -7.55 -15.32
C PRO A 182 -6.01 -6.07 -15.68
N GLY A 183 -5.89 -5.20 -14.69
CA GLY A 183 -5.73 -3.78 -14.92
C GLY A 183 -4.38 -3.40 -15.53
N VAL A 184 -3.29 -3.99 -15.06
CA VAL A 184 -1.98 -3.82 -15.70
C VAL A 184 -2.01 -4.29 -17.16
N THR A 185 -2.63 -5.44 -17.43
CA THR A 185 -2.79 -5.95 -18.80
C THR A 185 -3.57 -4.98 -19.68
N ALA A 186 -4.69 -4.45 -19.18
CA ALA A 186 -5.53 -3.48 -19.88
C ALA A 186 -4.78 -2.17 -20.18
N GLY A 187 -4.04 -1.62 -19.21
CA GLY A 187 -3.27 -0.38 -19.39
C GLY A 187 -2.18 -0.53 -20.47
N ARG A 188 -1.48 -1.66 -20.46
CA ARG A 188 -0.46 -1.96 -21.48
C ARG A 188 -1.07 -2.23 -22.84
N ALA A 189 -2.18 -2.96 -22.92
CA ALA A 189 -2.92 -3.18 -24.16
C ALA A 189 -3.45 -1.88 -24.76
N ALA A 190 -3.71 -0.85 -23.93
CA ALA A 190 -4.12 0.48 -24.37
C ALA A 190 -2.93 1.35 -24.86
N GLY A 191 -1.68 0.85 -24.77
CA GLY A 191 -0.47 1.59 -25.16
C GLY A 191 -0.04 2.65 -24.13
N MET A 192 -0.47 2.53 -22.88
CA MET A 192 -0.17 3.46 -21.79
C MET A 192 1.03 3.00 -20.95
N GLU A 193 1.68 3.92 -20.24
CA GLU A 193 2.62 3.55 -19.17
C GLU A 193 1.85 3.07 -17.95
N VAL A 194 2.41 2.09 -17.21
CA VAL A 194 1.74 1.47 -16.07
C VAL A 194 2.67 1.33 -14.87
N VAL A 195 2.24 1.86 -13.73
CA VAL A 195 2.80 1.58 -12.41
C VAL A 195 1.91 0.59 -11.69
N ALA A 196 2.45 -0.58 -11.36
CA ALA A 196 1.76 -1.56 -10.55
C ALA A 196 1.98 -1.29 -9.05
N VAL A 197 0.92 -1.36 -8.25
CA VAL A 197 0.93 -1.25 -6.78
C VAL A 197 0.22 -2.48 -6.20
N PRO A 198 0.82 -3.68 -6.26
CA PRO A 198 0.10 -4.92 -5.99
C PRO A 198 -0.55 -4.94 -4.60
N SER A 199 -1.87 -5.11 -4.56
CA SER A 199 -2.65 -5.29 -3.32
C SER A 199 -2.23 -6.55 -2.57
N ILE A 200 -1.82 -7.59 -3.31
CA ILE A 200 -1.35 -8.86 -2.77
C ILE A 200 0.18 -8.88 -2.65
N PRO A 201 0.72 -9.06 -1.43
CA PRO A 201 2.15 -9.11 -1.18
C PRO A 201 2.91 -10.19 -1.98
N LYS A 202 4.20 -9.92 -2.21
CA LYS A 202 5.22 -10.89 -2.67
C LYS A 202 4.99 -11.55 -4.03
N GLN A 203 4.16 -10.95 -4.88
CA GLN A 203 4.03 -11.36 -6.29
C GLN A 203 4.43 -10.29 -7.31
N PRO A 204 5.45 -9.41 -7.05
CA PRO A 204 5.85 -8.41 -8.05
C PRO A 204 6.34 -9.06 -9.34
N HIS A 205 6.85 -10.30 -9.27
CA HIS A 205 7.27 -11.09 -10.43
C HIS A 205 6.12 -11.49 -11.39
N LEU A 206 4.86 -11.32 -10.99
CA LEU A 206 3.71 -11.51 -11.88
C LEU A 206 3.39 -10.26 -12.70
N TYR A 207 3.83 -9.09 -12.26
CA TYR A 207 3.55 -7.79 -12.89
C TYR A 207 4.61 -7.44 -13.94
N THR A 208 5.07 -8.42 -14.73
CA THR A 208 6.15 -8.27 -15.72
C THR A 208 5.82 -7.30 -16.86
N LEU A 209 4.53 -7.03 -17.07
CA LEU A 209 4.06 -6.09 -18.09
C LEU A 209 4.12 -4.63 -17.64
N ALA A 210 4.17 -4.36 -16.32
CA ALA A 210 4.22 -3.01 -15.79
C ALA A 210 5.59 -2.36 -16.05
N ASP A 211 5.60 -1.04 -16.23
CA ASP A 211 6.84 -0.27 -16.40
C ASP A 211 7.56 -0.03 -15.07
N GLU A 212 6.83 -0.04 -13.95
CA GLU A 212 7.38 -0.04 -12.59
C GLU A 212 6.44 -0.80 -11.66
N VAL A 213 7.01 -1.48 -10.66
CA VAL A 213 6.25 -2.12 -9.57
C VAL A 213 6.70 -1.49 -8.25
N ILE A 214 5.76 -0.96 -7.49
CA ILE A 214 5.99 -0.35 -6.17
C ILE A 214 5.13 -1.06 -5.10
N ASN A 215 5.51 -0.95 -3.82
CA ASN A 215 4.77 -1.63 -2.75
C ASN A 215 3.61 -0.79 -2.20
N SER A 216 3.69 0.53 -2.38
CA SER A 216 2.71 1.49 -1.88
C SER A 216 2.75 2.77 -2.69
N LEU A 217 1.65 3.53 -2.72
CA LEU A 217 1.64 4.89 -3.27
C LEU A 217 2.59 5.84 -2.51
N LEU A 218 3.04 5.50 -1.29
CA LEU A 218 4.12 6.22 -0.60
C LEU A 218 5.47 6.14 -1.35
N ASP A 219 5.68 5.08 -2.13
CA ASP A 219 6.92 4.83 -2.87
C ASP A 219 6.96 5.54 -4.22
N LEU A 220 5.81 6.06 -4.68
CA LEU A 220 5.70 6.69 -5.98
C LEU A 220 6.62 7.91 -6.07
N ARG A 221 7.32 8.00 -7.21
CA ARG A 221 8.18 9.13 -7.60
C ARG A 221 7.65 9.72 -8.91
N PRO A 222 6.73 10.71 -8.85
CA PRO A 222 6.06 11.24 -10.04
C PRO A 222 7.03 11.76 -11.11
N GLU A 223 8.18 12.29 -10.69
CA GLU A 223 9.22 12.80 -11.57
C GLU A 223 9.84 11.73 -12.49
N LYS A 224 9.76 10.45 -12.14
CA LYS A 224 10.14 9.34 -13.04
C LYS A 224 9.26 9.25 -14.29
N TRP A 225 8.12 9.94 -14.30
CA TRP A 225 7.11 9.93 -15.35
C TRP A 225 6.91 11.32 -15.98
N GLY A 226 7.79 12.27 -15.64
CA GLY A 226 7.66 13.66 -16.11
C GLY A 226 6.63 14.51 -15.35
N LEU A 227 6.05 13.99 -14.27
CA LEU A 227 5.12 14.71 -13.41
C LEU A 227 5.88 15.54 -12.34
N PRO A 228 5.26 16.60 -11.78
CA PRO A 228 5.90 17.39 -10.72
C PRO A 228 6.29 16.51 -9.51
N PRO A 229 7.51 16.63 -8.98
CA PRO A 229 7.94 15.84 -7.83
C PRO A 229 7.15 16.24 -6.58
N PHE A 230 6.96 15.29 -5.68
CA PHE A 230 6.44 15.60 -4.35
C PHE A 230 7.40 16.53 -3.58
N GLN A 231 6.86 17.49 -2.84
CA GLN A 231 7.64 18.51 -2.11
C GLN A 231 7.62 18.32 -0.58
N ASP A 232 7.01 17.25 -0.10
CA ASP A 232 6.77 16.97 1.31
C ASP A 232 7.81 16.02 1.95
N TRP A 233 8.82 15.61 1.19
CA TRP A 233 9.97 14.90 1.73
C TRP A 233 10.90 15.87 2.46
N ILE A 234 11.23 15.55 3.70
CA ILE A 234 12.09 16.36 4.57
C ILE A 234 13.28 15.50 4.97
N LYS A 235 14.48 15.84 4.47
CA LYS A 235 15.74 15.12 4.78
C LYS A 235 15.58 13.59 4.65
N ASP A 236 15.16 13.13 3.48
CA ASP A 236 14.95 11.70 3.17
C ASP A 236 13.88 10.99 4.01
N THR A 237 12.99 11.76 4.66
CA THR A 237 11.81 11.23 5.38
C THR A 237 10.52 11.79 4.83
N LEU A 238 9.46 10.98 4.86
CA LEU A 238 8.09 11.37 4.57
C LEU A 238 7.30 11.43 5.88
N PRO A 239 6.85 12.63 6.32
CA PRO A 239 5.96 12.74 7.47
C PRO A 239 4.67 11.95 7.27
N LEU A 240 4.21 11.26 8.32
CA LEU A 240 2.93 10.56 8.34
C LEU A 240 2.04 11.11 9.45
N GLU A 241 0.73 10.83 9.35
CA GLU A 241 -0.13 10.93 10.52
C GLU A 241 0.37 9.93 11.58
N PRO A 242 0.62 10.38 12.82
CA PRO A 242 1.18 9.51 13.84
C PRO A 242 0.23 8.36 14.18
N TRP A 243 0.80 7.18 14.35
CA TRP A 243 0.06 6.01 14.79
C TRP A 243 0.85 5.25 15.86
N HIS A 244 0.12 4.44 16.61
CA HIS A 244 0.58 3.89 17.88
C HIS A 244 0.48 2.37 17.90
N ILE A 245 1.49 1.74 18.49
CA ILE A 245 1.49 0.31 18.76
C ILE A 245 2.35 0.05 19.99
N GLY A 246 2.01 -0.97 20.77
CA GLY A 246 2.83 -1.34 21.92
C GLY A 246 2.42 -2.64 22.56
N GLY A 247 3.27 -3.08 23.48
CA GLY A 247 3.09 -4.32 24.23
C GLY A 247 4.42 -4.79 24.81
N PRO A 248 4.44 -6.01 25.38
CA PRO A 248 5.65 -6.57 25.95
C PRO A 248 6.68 -6.88 24.85
N VAL A 249 7.94 -6.56 25.11
CA VAL A 249 9.05 -6.95 24.22
C VAL A 249 9.20 -8.47 24.21
N VAL A 250 9.12 -9.08 23.03
CA VAL A 250 9.22 -10.53 22.84
C VAL A 250 10.55 -10.92 22.20
N LYS A 251 10.95 -12.18 22.39
CA LYS A 251 12.12 -12.74 21.71
C LYS A 251 11.82 -12.89 20.21
N GLY A 252 12.60 -12.22 19.38
CA GLY A 252 12.58 -12.45 17.93
C GLY A 252 13.40 -13.67 17.52
N PHE A 253 13.59 -13.85 16.21
CA PHE A 253 14.33 -14.97 15.64
C PHE A 253 15.87 -14.86 15.80
N GLY A 254 16.37 -13.83 16.49
CA GLY A 254 17.79 -13.63 16.79
C GLY A 254 18.68 -13.34 15.57
N ARG A 255 18.09 -13.09 14.39
CA ARG A 255 18.83 -12.83 13.14
C ARG A 255 19.44 -11.42 13.12
N GLY A 256 18.68 -10.40 13.53
CA GLY A 256 19.15 -9.01 13.58
C GLY A 256 20.36 -8.83 14.50
N SER A 257 20.24 -9.21 15.77
CA SER A 257 21.30 -8.97 16.75
C SER A 257 22.53 -9.87 16.56
N LYS A 258 22.36 -11.17 16.32
CA LYS A 258 23.49 -12.11 16.25
C LYS A 258 24.20 -12.12 14.89
N VAL A 259 23.52 -11.76 13.80
CA VAL A 259 24.09 -11.80 12.45
C VAL A 259 24.41 -10.41 11.91
N LEU A 260 23.60 -9.39 12.25
CA LEU A 260 23.77 -8.03 11.74
C LEU A 260 24.35 -7.05 12.77
N GLY A 261 24.43 -7.43 14.04
CA GLY A 261 24.82 -6.52 15.12
C GLY A 261 23.78 -5.44 15.43
N ILE A 262 22.51 -5.66 15.05
CA ILE A 262 21.42 -4.69 15.20
C ILE A 262 20.40 -5.24 16.22
N PRO A 263 20.38 -4.72 17.46
CA PRO A 263 19.46 -5.19 18.50
C PRO A 263 18.04 -4.65 18.25
N THR A 264 17.13 -5.51 17.76
CA THR A 264 15.72 -5.18 17.55
C THR A 264 14.85 -5.64 18.73
N ALA A 265 13.96 -4.77 19.19
CA ALA A 265 13.01 -5.01 20.27
C ALA A 265 11.65 -5.46 19.70
N ASN A 266 11.58 -6.72 19.26
CA ASN A 266 10.39 -7.27 18.62
C ASN A 266 9.14 -7.15 19.52
N LEU A 267 8.01 -6.84 18.91
CA LEU A 267 6.70 -6.81 19.58
C LEU A 267 5.84 -7.97 19.09
N SER A 268 4.96 -8.46 19.96
CA SER A 268 3.88 -9.36 19.52
C SER A 268 2.94 -8.61 18.59
N THR A 269 2.55 -9.26 17.50
CA THR A 269 1.59 -8.73 16.52
C THR A 269 0.17 -9.25 16.76
N GLU A 270 -0.01 -10.08 17.79
CA GLU A 270 -1.31 -10.56 18.24
C GLU A 270 -2.22 -9.37 18.61
N GLY A 271 -3.43 -9.34 18.04
CA GLY A 271 -4.39 -8.24 18.22
C GLY A 271 -4.14 -7.00 17.37
N TYR A 272 -2.99 -6.88 16.70
CA TYR A 272 -2.65 -5.73 15.83
C TYR A 272 -2.73 -6.04 14.34
N GLY A 273 -3.23 -7.22 13.95
CA GLY A 273 -3.29 -7.64 12.55
C GLY A 273 -4.03 -6.67 11.62
N SER A 274 -5.15 -6.09 12.08
CA SER A 274 -5.90 -5.07 11.30
C SER A 274 -5.13 -3.75 11.17
N LEU A 275 -4.47 -3.29 12.24
CA LEU A 275 -3.65 -2.08 12.18
C LEU A 275 -2.45 -2.28 11.26
N LEU A 276 -1.75 -3.40 11.36
CA LEU A 276 -0.57 -3.69 10.54
C LEU A 276 -0.93 -3.93 9.07
N SER A 277 -2.11 -4.47 8.76
CA SER A 277 -2.53 -4.62 7.37
C SER A 277 -2.69 -3.28 6.67
N GLU A 278 -3.09 -2.22 7.40
CA GLU A 278 -3.24 -0.84 6.88
C GLU A 278 -1.92 -0.13 6.55
N HIS A 279 -0.77 -0.59 7.05
CA HIS A 279 0.52 0.06 6.81
C HIS A 279 1.41 -0.76 5.86
N PRO A 280 1.99 -0.18 4.79
CA PRO A 280 2.78 -0.94 3.83
C PRO A 280 4.09 -1.44 4.46
N SER A 281 4.63 -2.51 3.87
CA SER A 281 5.98 -2.96 4.18
C SER A 281 7.00 -1.86 3.91
N GLY A 282 7.90 -1.60 4.86
CA GLY A 282 8.95 -0.61 4.70
C GLY A 282 9.64 -0.22 5.99
N VAL A 283 10.45 0.82 5.90
CA VAL A 283 11.22 1.37 7.02
C VAL A 283 10.58 2.66 7.49
N TYR A 284 10.33 2.72 8.80
CA TYR A 284 9.65 3.80 9.51
C TYR A 284 10.53 4.33 10.62
N PHE A 285 10.15 5.47 11.19
CA PHE A 285 10.85 6.05 12.33
C PHE A 285 9.88 6.73 13.30
N GLY A 286 10.37 6.96 14.52
CA GLY A 286 9.54 7.51 15.57
C GLY A 286 10.16 7.47 16.95
N TRP A 287 9.31 7.44 17.96
CA TRP A 287 9.68 7.43 19.37
C TRP A 287 9.26 6.12 20.02
N ALA A 288 10.10 5.64 20.93
CA ALA A 288 9.89 4.42 21.67
C ALA A 288 9.98 4.71 23.17
N GLY A 289 8.94 4.35 23.92
CA GLY A 289 8.85 4.48 25.36
C GLY A 289 9.00 3.11 26.01
N LEU A 290 9.99 2.98 26.89
CA LEU A 290 10.20 1.81 27.73
C LEU A 290 9.82 2.16 29.17
N SER A 291 8.89 1.40 29.73
CA SER A 291 8.28 1.71 31.03
C SER A 291 9.27 1.91 32.18
N LYS A 292 10.46 1.28 32.15
CA LYS A 292 11.49 1.40 33.20
C LYS A 292 12.69 2.23 32.77
N ARG A 293 12.83 2.53 31.48
CA ARG A 293 14.07 3.08 30.89
C ARG A 293 13.90 4.44 30.22
N GLY A 294 12.66 4.88 30.00
CA GLY A 294 12.35 6.19 29.44
C GLY A 294 12.13 6.17 27.94
N VAL A 295 12.32 7.33 27.29
CA VAL A 295 11.96 7.56 25.88
C VAL A 295 13.19 7.66 25.00
N PHE A 296 13.16 6.94 23.88
CA PHE A 296 14.26 6.83 22.92
C PHE A 296 13.77 7.13 21.49
N LYS A 297 14.69 7.58 20.64
CA LYS A 297 14.47 7.59 19.19
C LYS A 297 14.46 6.14 18.68
N MET A 298 13.72 5.87 17.63
CA MET A 298 13.71 4.56 16.98
C MET A 298 13.65 4.64 15.46
N VAL A 299 14.22 3.63 14.82
CA VAL A 299 13.95 3.25 13.43
C VAL A 299 13.31 1.86 13.45
N MET A 300 12.37 1.56 12.57
CA MET A 300 11.61 0.30 12.61
C MET A 300 11.38 -0.25 11.22
N SER A 301 11.50 -1.57 11.08
CA SER A 301 11.01 -2.28 9.89
C SER A 301 9.61 -2.83 10.12
N ILE A 302 8.75 -2.71 9.12
CA ILE A 302 7.52 -3.50 8.98
C ILE A 302 7.69 -4.41 7.78
N GLY A 303 7.60 -5.72 7.99
CA GLY A 303 7.83 -6.70 6.93
C GLY A 303 6.98 -7.95 7.08
N TRP A 304 6.87 -8.76 6.04
CA TRP A 304 6.07 -10.00 6.06
C TRP A 304 6.84 -11.18 6.62
N ASN A 305 6.23 -11.92 7.55
CA ASN A 305 6.85 -13.06 8.23
C ASN A 305 6.89 -14.33 7.37
N PRO A 306 8.08 -14.81 6.94
CA PRO A 306 8.19 -16.03 6.14
C PRO A 306 7.73 -17.31 6.86
N TYR A 307 7.77 -17.35 8.20
CA TYR A 307 7.40 -18.53 8.98
C TYR A 307 5.89 -18.74 9.09
N PHE A 308 5.09 -17.68 8.97
CA PHE A 308 3.63 -17.76 8.93
C PHE A 308 3.14 -17.69 7.48
N ASN A 309 3.83 -18.33 6.55
CA ASN A 309 3.49 -18.30 5.12
C ASN A 309 3.27 -16.87 4.54
N ASN A 310 3.84 -15.84 5.17
CA ASN A 310 3.60 -14.43 4.86
C ASN A 310 2.14 -14.00 5.00
N THR A 311 1.39 -14.57 5.94
CA THR A 311 0.04 -14.11 6.28
C THR A 311 0.03 -13.01 7.33
N GLU A 312 1.13 -12.82 8.05
CA GLU A 312 1.27 -11.81 9.09
C GLU A 312 2.51 -10.94 8.87
N LYS A 313 2.40 -9.66 9.20
CA LYS A 313 3.54 -8.74 9.25
C LYS A 313 4.20 -8.80 10.62
N THR A 314 5.51 -8.64 10.68
CA THR A 314 6.30 -8.37 11.89
C THR A 314 6.67 -6.90 11.96
N ILE A 315 6.91 -6.44 13.20
CA ILE A 315 7.50 -5.13 13.46
C ILE A 315 8.80 -5.32 14.25
N GLU A 316 9.85 -4.67 13.76
CA GLU A 316 11.20 -4.83 14.29
C GLU A 316 11.80 -3.44 14.57
N PRO A 317 11.46 -2.82 15.71
CA PRO A 317 12.02 -1.53 16.10
C PRO A 317 13.45 -1.70 16.62
N TRP A 318 14.34 -0.85 16.16
CA TRP A 318 15.66 -0.61 16.72
C TRP A 318 15.66 0.72 17.47
N LEU A 319 15.74 0.61 18.79
CA LEU A 319 15.91 1.78 19.66
C LEU A 319 17.34 2.29 19.51
N LEU A 320 17.48 3.59 19.24
CA LEU A 320 18.76 4.23 18.91
C LEU A 320 19.53 4.55 20.20
N HIS A 321 19.78 3.50 20.98
CA HIS A 321 20.45 3.51 22.27
C HIS A 321 21.17 2.17 22.49
N ASN A 322 22.27 2.21 23.24
CA ASN A 322 23.01 1.00 23.63
C ASN A 322 22.55 0.57 25.02
N PHE A 323 22.00 -0.63 25.12
CA PHE A 323 21.59 -1.23 26.39
C PHE A 323 22.61 -2.28 26.82
N ASP A 324 22.98 -2.29 28.10
CA ASP A 324 23.89 -3.30 28.67
C ASP A 324 23.19 -4.65 28.93
N GLU A 325 21.86 -4.65 28.98
CA GLU A 325 21.04 -5.81 29.30
C GLU A 325 19.83 -5.92 28.36
N ASP A 326 19.41 -7.16 28.11
CA ASP A 326 18.14 -7.45 27.45
C ASP A 326 16.95 -6.99 28.32
N PHE A 327 15.87 -6.56 27.68
CA PHE A 327 14.66 -6.05 28.35
C PHE A 327 13.38 -6.77 27.88
N TYR A 328 13.47 -8.08 27.65
CA TYR A 328 12.30 -8.91 27.31
C TYR A 328 11.23 -8.82 28.40
N GLY A 329 9.97 -8.75 27.97
CA GLY A 329 8.80 -8.60 28.83
C GLY A 329 8.57 -7.17 29.35
N GLU A 330 9.49 -6.23 29.13
CA GLU A 330 9.25 -4.82 29.43
C GLU A 330 8.22 -4.25 28.45
N GLU A 331 7.30 -3.42 28.95
CA GLU A 331 6.30 -2.74 28.11
C GLU A 331 6.99 -1.69 27.23
N LEU A 332 6.85 -1.88 25.91
CA LEU A 332 7.33 -0.98 24.86
C LEU A 332 6.14 -0.31 24.17
N ARG A 333 6.17 1.02 24.12
CA ARG A 333 5.17 1.87 23.43
C ARG A 333 5.83 2.61 22.29
N LEU A 334 5.28 2.52 21.08
CA LEU A 334 5.84 3.13 19.88
C LEU A 334 4.89 4.19 19.33
N ILE A 335 5.44 5.37 19.00
CA ILE A 335 4.80 6.37 18.17
C ILE A 335 5.55 6.43 16.85
N ILE A 336 4.91 6.02 15.77
CA ILE A 336 5.47 6.11 14.42
C ILE A 336 5.05 7.45 13.84
N VAL A 337 6.00 8.25 13.36
CA VAL A 337 5.73 9.63 12.91
C VAL A 337 6.08 9.85 11.43
N GLY A 338 6.72 8.88 10.80
CA GLY A 338 7.10 9.00 9.40
C GLY A 338 7.66 7.73 8.79
N TYR A 339 7.85 7.81 7.48
CA TYR A 339 8.34 6.77 6.59
C TYR A 339 9.69 7.18 5.98
N ILE A 340 10.58 6.22 5.78
CA ILE A 340 11.89 6.44 5.15
C ILE A 340 11.89 5.88 3.73
N ARG A 341 11.55 4.59 3.57
CA ARG A 341 11.68 3.89 2.29
C ARG A 341 10.97 2.53 2.27
N PRO A 342 10.72 1.96 1.08
CA PRO A 342 10.23 0.58 0.99
C PRO A 342 11.29 -0.43 1.43
N GLU A 343 10.82 -1.64 1.75
CA GLU A 343 11.70 -2.81 1.84
C GLU A 343 12.36 -3.07 0.48
N ALA A 344 13.63 -3.48 0.51
CA ALA A 344 14.42 -3.72 -0.69
C ALA A 344 15.23 -5.01 -0.55
N ASN A 345 15.46 -5.69 -1.67
CA ASN A 345 16.40 -6.80 -1.73
C ASN A 345 17.82 -6.26 -1.90
N PHE A 346 18.78 -6.89 -1.24
CA PHE A 346 20.18 -6.49 -1.26
C PHE A 346 21.03 -7.62 -1.85
N SER A 347 22.00 -7.26 -2.69
CA SER A 347 22.91 -8.23 -3.33
C SER A 347 23.95 -8.80 -2.37
N SER A 348 24.17 -8.16 -1.22
CA SER A 348 25.09 -8.64 -0.19
C SER A 348 24.64 -8.24 1.22
N LEU A 349 25.08 -9.02 2.21
CA LEU A 349 24.87 -8.72 3.63
C LEU A 349 25.42 -7.34 4.01
N GLN A 350 26.59 -6.99 3.48
CA GLN A 350 27.23 -5.70 3.73
C GLN A 350 26.36 -4.52 3.26
N SER A 351 25.81 -4.61 2.03
CA SER A 351 24.94 -3.56 1.49
C SER A 351 23.63 -3.41 2.29
N LEU A 352 23.11 -4.51 2.85
CA LEU A 352 21.97 -4.48 3.78
C LEU A 352 22.35 -3.74 5.07
N ILE A 353 23.47 -4.11 5.70
CA ILE A 353 23.95 -3.49 6.95
C ILE A 353 24.18 -1.99 6.76
N GLU A 354 24.91 -1.60 5.71
CA GLU A 354 25.16 -0.19 5.37
C GLU A 354 23.86 0.58 5.20
N LYS A 355 22.86 -0.02 4.53
CA LYS A 355 21.57 0.64 4.36
C LYS A 355 20.82 0.80 5.67
N ILE A 356 20.82 -0.19 6.56
CA ILE A 356 20.19 -0.08 7.88
C ILE A 356 20.85 1.02 8.73
N HIS A 357 22.18 1.11 8.72
CA HIS A 357 22.89 2.18 9.42
C HIS A 357 22.60 3.57 8.84
N HIS A 358 22.44 3.66 7.51
CA HIS A 358 21.99 4.89 6.88
C HIS A 358 20.57 5.26 7.34
N ASP A 359 19.63 4.31 7.36
CA ASP A 359 18.25 4.57 7.80
C ASP A 359 18.21 5.03 9.27
N ARG A 360 19.07 4.45 10.13
CA ARG A 360 19.28 4.94 11.50
C ARG A 360 19.70 6.41 11.53
N LYS A 361 20.71 6.79 10.73
CA LYS A 361 21.20 8.18 10.70
C LYS A 361 20.10 9.14 10.24
N VAL A 362 19.36 8.77 9.21
CA VAL A 362 18.20 9.54 8.71
C VAL A 362 17.17 9.73 9.82
N ALA A 363 16.80 8.66 10.54
CA ALA A 363 15.87 8.74 11.67
C ALA A 363 16.40 9.62 12.81
N GLU A 364 17.68 9.49 13.18
CA GLU A 364 18.30 10.30 14.24
C GLU A 364 18.20 11.80 13.93
N GLU A 365 18.58 12.20 12.72
CA GLU A 365 18.56 13.60 12.28
C GLU A 365 17.14 14.14 12.10
N ALA A 366 16.22 13.32 11.57
CA ALA A 366 14.83 13.71 11.38
C ALA A 366 14.13 13.95 12.72
N LEU A 367 14.32 13.08 13.71
CA LEU A 367 13.64 13.17 15.01
C LEU A 367 14.06 14.40 15.84
N ASP A 368 15.13 15.11 15.47
CA ASP A 368 15.50 16.40 16.09
C ASP A 368 14.74 17.59 15.49
N LEU A 369 14.10 17.44 14.33
CA LEU A 369 13.32 18.51 13.71
C LEU A 369 12.05 18.79 14.53
N PRO A 370 11.63 20.07 14.70
CA PRO A 370 10.43 20.43 15.47
C PRO A 370 9.15 19.69 15.07
N LEU A 371 9.03 19.34 13.79
CA LEU A 371 7.90 18.57 13.25
C LEU A 371 7.73 17.22 13.94
N PHE A 372 8.85 16.56 14.29
CA PHE A 372 8.88 15.21 14.84
C PHE A 372 9.25 15.17 16.33
N SER A 373 10.08 16.12 16.80
CA SER A 373 10.53 16.16 18.19
C SER A 373 9.42 16.48 19.19
N LYS A 374 8.35 17.14 18.74
CA LYS A 374 7.14 17.39 19.56
C LYS A 374 6.48 16.12 20.10
N TYR A 375 6.69 14.96 19.46
CA TYR A 375 6.13 13.68 19.91
C TYR A 375 6.97 12.97 20.98
N LYS A 376 8.17 13.45 21.29
CA LYS A 376 9.03 12.88 22.33
C LYS A 376 8.36 12.84 23.70
N ASP A 377 7.57 13.87 24.00
CA ASP A 377 6.92 14.05 25.30
C ASP A 377 5.48 13.55 25.35
N ASP A 378 5.01 12.88 24.30
CA ASP A 378 3.66 12.34 24.22
C ASP A 378 3.37 11.39 25.41
N PRO A 379 2.23 11.57 26.12
CA PRO A 379 1.87 10.74 27.26
C PRO A 379 1.82 9.23 26.96
N TYR A 380 1.51 8.83 25.71
CA TYR A 380 1.47 7.43 25.31
C TYR A 380 2.80 6.71 25.57
N LEU A 381 3.94 7.40 25.38
CA LEU A 381 5.28 6.85 25.58
C LEU A 381 5.64 6.65 27.07
N LYS A 382 4.92 7.31 27.97
CA LYS A 382 5.18 7.30 29.42
C LYS A 382 4.16 6.47 30.20
N SER A 383 3.10 6.02 29.53
CA SER A 383 2.02 5.26 30.15
C SER A 383 2.47 3.84 30.50
N SER A 384 2.77 3.61 31.76
CA SER A 384 2.71 2.29 32.38
C SER A 384 1.24 1.98 32.66
N THR A 385 0.59 1.21 31.78
CA THR A 385 -0.68 0.55 32.12
C THR A 385 -0.50 -0.37 33.31
#